data_AF-A0A2N8MTM4-F1
#
_entry.id   AF-A0A2N8MTM4-F1
#
_cell.length_a   1.000
_cell.length_b   1.000
_cell.length_c   1.000
_cell.angle_alpha   90.00
_cell.angle_beta   90.00
_cell.angle_gamma   90.00
#
_symmetry.space_group_name_H-M   'P 1'
#
loop_
_entity.id
_entity.type
_entity.pdbx_description
1 polymer ?
#
loop_
_entity_poly.entity_id
_entity_poly.type
_entity_poly.pdbx_seq_one_letter_code
_entity_poly.pdbx_strand_id
1 'polypeptide(L)'
;MMRGVDERPITTAQRNYRRVAEELESMENQDRFTYIFRSRLWSSGSVSGPGSEEVQTRQLCDRLPGLLDRFGVRTMLDLPCGDFGWLSEVGLDLERYIGADIVADLVELNAARFRDDPVREFRVLDLTGDPLPSADLVLCRDCLVHLSFADIERALRNLRRSGSRYLLTTTFTELGANTDIATGDWRPLNLCREPFGFPEPLAVLVEGCTEENGAYADKSLGLWEIAAIVD
;
A
#
# COMPACT_ATOMS: atom_id res chain seq x y z
N MET A 1 3.47 25.91 -19.94
CA MET A 1 3.88 24.61 -20.51
C MET A 1 2.88 23.59 -19.96
N MET A 2 1.96 23.09 -20.79
CA MET A 2 0.96 22.10 -20.37
C MET A 2 1.69 20.83 -19.90
N ARG A 3 1.73 20.59 -18.58
CA ARG A 3 1.97 19.25 -18.02
C ARG A 3 0.60 18.57 -18.12
N GLY A 4 0.26 17.93 -19.23
CA GLY A 4 0.87 16.71 -19.75
C GLY A 4 0.07 15.57 -19.14
N VAL A 5 -1.09 15.28 -19.73
CA VAL A 5 -2.02 14.23 -19.28
C VAL A 5 -1.23 12.93 -19.11
N ASP A 6 -1.49 12.18 -18.03
CA ASP A 6 -0.87 10.87 -17.86
C ASP A 6 -1.30 9.95 -19.01
N GLU A 7 -0.36 9.59 -19.89
CA GLU A 7 -0.62 8.77 -21.10
C GLU A 7 -0.58 7.26 -20.82
N ARG A 8 -0.40 6.87 -19.54
CA ARG A 8 -0.37 5.46 -19.14
C ARG A 8 -1.71 4.77 -19.46
N PRO A 9 -1.69 3.49 -19.87
CA PRO A 9 -2.89 2.74 -20.19
C PRO A 9 -3.77 2.57 -18.94
N ILE A 10 -5.09 2.47 -19.12
CA ILE A 10 -5.96 2.11 -18.00
C ILE A 10 -5.71 0.65 -17.57
N THR A 11 -5.69 0.39 -16.27
CA THR A 11 -5.46 -0.95 -15.73
C THR A 11 -6.74 -1.79 -15.72
N THR A 12 -6.58 -3.10 -15.52
CA THR A 12 -7.73 -4.00 -15.30
C THR A 12 -8.55 -3.60 -14.08
N ALA A 13 -7.90 -3.17 -12.99
CA ALA A 13 -8.58 -2.69 -11.78
C ALA A 13 -9.50 -1.50 -12.10
N GLN A 14 -9.01 -0.50 -12.84
CA GLN A 14 -9.80 0.65 -13.26
C GLN A 14 -10.98 0.26 -14.16
N ARG A 15 -10.76 -0.67 -15.11
CA ARG A 15 -11.84 -1.18 -15.98
C ARG A 15 -12.94 -1.88 -15.20
N ASN A 16 -12.56 -2.66 -14.19
CA ASN A 16 -13.51 -3.41 -13.36
C ASN A 16 -14.25 -2.50 -12.39
N TYR A 17 -13.56 -1.56 -11.74
CA TYR A 17 -14.18 -0.55 -10.86
C TYR A 17 -15.31 0.20 -11.56
N ARG A 18 -15.05 0.72 -12.78
CA ARG A 18 -16.03 1.48 -13.56
C ARG A 18 -17.34 0.73 -13.84
N ARG A 19 -17.37 -0.60 -13.76
CA ARG A 19 -18.59 -1.40 -13.96
C ARG A 19 -19.51 -1.43 -12.74
N VAL A 20 -18.97 -1.17 -11.56
CA VAL A 20 -19.64 -1.29 -10.25
C VAL A 20 -19.47 -0.03 -9.39
N ALA A 21 -19.03 1.09 -9.99
CA ALA A 21 -18.69 2.32 -9.27
C ALA A 21 -19.85 2.84 -8.41
N GLU A 22 -21.07 2.93 -8.97
CA GLU A 22 -22.26 3.39 -8.23
C GLU A 22 -22.53 2.56 -6.97
N GLU A 23 -22.34 1.24 -7.04
CA GLU A 23 -22.52 0.34 -5.90
C GLU A 23 -21.41 0.57 -4.86
N LEU A 24 -20.15 0.59 -5.27
CA LEU A 24 -19.00 0.78 -4.38
C LEU A 24 -18.97 2.15 -3.70
N GLU A 25 -19.32 3.21 -4.43
CA GLU A 25 -19.33 4.58 -3.91
C GLU A 25 -20.38 4.77 -2.80
N SER A 26 -21.45 3.96 -2.81
CA SER A 26 -22.49 3.97 -1.78
C SER A 26 -22.13 3.23 -0.48
N MET A 27 -21.05 2.44 -0.50
CA MET A 27 -20.60 1.63 0.64
C MET A 27 -19.64 2.38 1.55
N GLU A 28 -19.63 2.02 2.84
CA GLU A 28 -18.55 2.38 3.76
C GLU A 28 -17.25 1.65 3.39
N ASN A 29 -16.09 2.18 3.82
CA ASN A 29 -14.78 1.65 3.41
C ASN A 29 -14.62 0.16 3.69
N GLN A 30 -15.04 -0.32 4.87
CA GLN A 30 -14.92 -1.73 5.23
C GLN A 30 -15.73 -2.63 4.30
N ASP A 31 -17.00 -2.29 4.05
CA ASP A 31 -17.86 -3.06 3.15
C ASP A 31 -17.36 -2.99 1.71
N ARG A 32 -16.91 -1.81 1.28
CA ARG A 32 -16.34 -1.56 -0.06
C ARG A 32 -15.14 -2.45 -0.33
N PHE A 33 -14.13 -2.45 0.53
CA PHE A 33 -12.93 -3.27 0.32
C PHE A 33 -13.20 -4.76 0.52
N THR A 34 -14.15 -5.12 1.40
CA THR A 34 -14.61 -6.51 1.52
C THR A 34 -15.30 -6.99 0.24
N TYR A 35 -16.14 -6.16 -0.38
CA TYR A 35 -16.76 -6.46 -1.67
C TYR A 35 -15.69 -6.63 -2.75
N ILE A 36 -14.76 -5.68 -2.87
CA ILE A 36 -13.67 -5.71 -3.85
C ILE A 36 -12.88 -7.01 -3.75
N PHE A 37 -12.53 -7.43 -2.52
CA PHE A 37 -11.85 -8.68 -2.26
C PHE A 37 -12.68 -9.90 -2.65
N ARG A 38 -13.91 -10.01 -2.14
CA ARG A 38 -14.77 -11.19 -2.38
C ARG A 38 -15.18 -11.35 -3.85
N SER A 39 -15.38 -10.25 -4.55
CA SER A 39 -15.67 -10.23 -5.99
C SER A 39 -14.42 -10.38 -6.87
N ARG A 40 -13.22 -10.36 -6.26
CA ARG A 40 -11.92 -10.39 -6.94
C ARG A 40 -11.79 -9.27 -7.99
N LEU A 41 -12.33 -8.09 -7.66
CA LEU A 41 -12.51 -7.00 -8.63
C LEU A 41 -11.18 -6.50 -9.22
N TRP A 42 -10.10 -6.53 -8.43
CA TRP A 42 -8.76 -6.13 -8.86
C TRP A 42 -7.97 -7.26 -9.53
N SER A 43 -8.53 -8.46 -9.65
CA SER A 43 -7.83 -9.66 -10.10
C SER A 43 -8.04 -9.95 -11.59
N SER A 44 -7.00 -10.50 -12.22
CA SER A 44 -7.09 -11.38 -13.38
C SER A 44 -6.62 -12.82 -13.09
N GLY A 45 -6.25 -13.15 -11.84
CA GLY A 45 -5.68 -14.45 -11.44
C GLY A 45 -5.39 -14.63 -9.93
N SER A 46 -4.69 -13.69 -9.28
CA SER A 46 -4.33 -13.76 -7.84
C SER A 46 -5.42 -13.15 -6.93
N VAL A 47 -5.46 -13.52 -5.65
CA VAL A 47 -6.48 -13.02 -4.71
C VAL A 47 -6.29 -11.53 -4.39
N SER A 48 -5.04 -11.04 -4.35
CA SER A 48 -4.69 -9.64 -4.00
C SER A 48 -4.35 -8.73 -5.20
N GLY A 49 -4.48 -9.23 -6.44
CA GLY A 49 -4.21 -8.47 -7.67
C GLY A 49 -2.83 -8.74 -8.30
N PRO A 50 -2.61 -8.33 -9.57
CA PRO A 50 -1.41 -8.69 -10.34
C PRO A 50 -0.08 -8.19 -9.74
N GLY A 51 -0.12 -7.10 -8.97
CA GLY A 51 1.06 -6.50 -8.33
C GLY A 51 1.69 -7.32 -7.18
N SER A 52 1.08 -8.44 -6.76
CA SER A 52 1.60 -9.33 -5.72
C SER A 52 2.26 -10.61 -6.26
N GLU A 53 2.29 -10.80 -7.58
CA GLU A 53 2.96 -11.95 -8.21
C GLU A 53 4.47 -11.93 -7.96
N GLU A 54 5.10 -13.10 -7.84
CA GLU A 54 6.53 -13.28 -7.52
C GLU A 54 7.45 -12.42 -8.42
N VAL A 55 7.08 -12.30 -9.70
CA VAL A 55 7.83 -11.47 -10.67
C VAL A 55 7.84 -9.99 -10.32
N GLN A 56 6.77 -9.46 -9.72
CA GLN A 56 6.64 -8.05 -9.33
C GLN A 56 7.28 -7.76 -7.97
N THR A 57 7.42 -8.77 -7.11
CA THR A 57 7.91 -8.58 -5.73
C THR A 57 9.36 -8.99 -5.53
N ARG A 58 9.96 -9.71 -6.48
CA ARG A 58 11.36 -10.19 -6.39
C ARG A 58 12.37 -9.12 -5.98
N GLN A 59 12.35 -7.95 -6.63
CA GLN A 59 13.28 -6.88 -6.29
C GLN A 59 13.07 -6.34 -4.87
N LEU A 60 11.82 -6.35 -4.39
CA LEU A 60 11.50 -5.96 -3.02
C LEU A 60 11.99 -7.00 -2.03
N CYS A 61 11.76 -8.30 -2.28
CA CYS A 61 12.27 -9.38 -1.43
C CYS A 61 13.79 -9.31 -1.25
N ASP A 62 14.52 -9.02 -2.33
CA ASP A 62 15.99 -8.94 -2.32
C ASP A 62 16.52 -7.70 -1.57
N ARG A 63 15.80 -6.58 -1.61
CA ARG A 63 16.31 -5.27 -1.14
C ARG A 63 15.73 -4.82 0.20
N LEU A 64 14.55 -5.28 0.56
CA LEU A 64 13.85 -4.86 1.77
C LEU A 64 14.63 -5.19 3.05
N PRO A 65 15.19 -6.40 3.26
CA PRO A 65 15.94 -6.71 4.49
C PRO A 65 17.09 -5.72 4.74
N GLY A 66 17.92 -5.47 3.72
CA GLY A 66 19.04 -4.54 3.83
C GLY A 66 18.61 -3.08 4.05
N LEU A 67 17.42 -2.68 3.58
CA LEU A 67 16.86 -1.38 3.92
C LEU A 67 16.47 -1.33 5.40
N LEU A 68 15.75 -2.33 5.89
CA LEU A 68 15.31 -2.38 7.29
C LEU A 68 16.51 -2.35 8.25
N ASP A 69 17.55 -3.13 7.97
CA ASP A 69 18.79 -3.15 8.74
C ASP A 69 19.48 -1.77 8.76
N ARG A 70 19.60 -1.12 7.60
CA ARG A 70 20.22 0.19 7.47
C ARG A 70 19.52 1.26 8.32
N PHE A 71 18.20 1.17 8.45
CA PHE A 71 17.40 2.13 9.23
C PHE A 71 17.09 1.65 10.66
N GLY A 72 17.59 0.48 11.05
CA GLY A 72 17.44 -0.09 12.39
C GLY A 72 16.00 -0.47 12.73
N VAL A 73 15.22 -0.91 11.76
CA VAL A 73 13.81 -1.29 11.94
C VAL A 73 13.74 -2.66 12.62
N ARG A 74 13.09 -2.74 13.79
CA ARG A 74 12.87 -4.00 14.52
C ARG A 74 11.39 -4.33 14.69
N THR A 75 10.53 -3.32 14.62
CA THR A 75 9.08 -3.48 14.65
C THR A 75 8.45 -2.92 13.38
N MET A 76 7.55 -3.70 12.77
CA MET A 76 6.88 -3.29 11.53
C MET A 76 5.36 -3.45 11.63
N LEU A 77 4.64 -2.42 11.20
CA LEU A 77 3.20 -2.47 10.89
C LEU A 77 3.06 -2.56 9.36
N ASP A 78 2.52 -3.64 8.83
CA ASP A 78 2.18 -3.78 7.41
C ASP A 78 0.68 -3.56 7.24
N LEU A 79 0.29 -2.44 6.64
CA LEU A 79 -1.10 -1.99 6.55
C LEU A 79 -1.36 -1.27 5.22
N PRO A 80 -2.08 -1.90 4.27
CA PRO A 80 -2.70 -3.22 4.31
C PRO A 80 -1.68 -4.34 4.08
N CYS A 81 -1.80 -5.44 4.82
CA CYS A 81 -0.96 -6.62 4.65
C CYS A 81 -1.42 -7.57 3.55
N GLY A 82 -2.67 -7.45 3.07
CA GLY A 82 -3.23 -8.34 2.06
C GLY A 82 -3.20 -9.81 2.51
N ASP A 83 -2.91 -10.72 1.58
CA ASP A 83 -2.73 -12.15 1.84
C ASP A 83 -1.37 -12.50 2.48
N PHE A 84 -0.52 -11.48 2.72
CA PHE A 84 0.84 -11.62 3.24
C PHE A 84 1.70 -12.63 2.45
N GLY A 85 1.38 -12.90 1.19
CA GLY A 85 1.99 -13.97 0.39
C GLY A 85 3.48 -13.78 0.20
N TRP A 86 3.87 -12.76 -0.57
CA TRP A 86 5.27 -12.49 -0.92
C TRP A 86 6.13 -12.17 0.31
N LEU A 87 5.59 -11.37 1.26
CA LEU A 87 6.34 -10.91 2.43
C LEU A 87 6.55 -12.03 3.46
N SER A 88 5.67 -13.06 3.48
CA SER A 88 5.83 -14.22 4.38
C SER A 88 7.11 -15.02 4.15
N GLU A 89 7.66 -14.96 2.93
CA GLU A 89 8.85 -15.69 2.49
C GLU A 89 10.14 -14.87 2.68
N VAL A 90 10.02 -13.57 2.99
CA VAL A 90 11.18 -12.69 3.19
C VAL A 90 11.73 -12.89 4.59
N GLY A 91 13.02 -13.20 4.69
CA GLY A 91 13.74 -13.29 5.94
C GLY A 91 13.98 -11.90 6.55
N LEU A 92 12.99 -11.39 7.29
CA LEU A 92 13.08 -10.13 8.01
C LEU A 92 13.48 -10.38 9.47
N ASP A 93 14.53 -9.70 9.93
CA ASP A 93 15.01 -9.77 11.33
C ASP A 93 14.24 -8.80 12.24
N LEU A 94 12.93 -9.06 12.37
CA LEU A 94 12.01 -8.27 13.19
C LEU A 94 11.78 -8.91 14.55
N GLU A 95 11.70 -8.08 15.58
CA GLU A 95 11.25 -8.47 16.93
C GLU A 95 9.72 -8.60 16.98
N ARG A 96 9.01 -7.80 16.16
CA ARG A 96 7.56 -7.84 16.06
C ARG A 96 7.08 -7.42 14.68
N TYR A 97 6.14 -8.18 14.14
CA TYR A 97 5.43 -7.88 12.91
C TYR A 97 3.93 -7.85 13.17
N ILE A 98 3.28 -6.76 12.77
CA ILE A 98 1.83 -6.60 12.83
C ILE A 98 1.32 -6.48 11.39
N GLY A 99 0.71 -7.53 10.87
CA GLY A 99 -0.05 -7.45 9.62
C GLY A 99 -1.45 -6.94 9.91
N ALA A 100 -1.90 -5.91 9.22
CA ALA A 100 -3.26 -5.43 9.39
C ALA A 100 -3.94 -5.14 8.06
N ASP A 101 -5.23 -5.38 8.00
CA ASP A 101 -6.06 -5.11 6.81
C ASP A 101 -7.47 -4.73 7.26
N ILE A 102 -8.17 -3.96 6.46
CA ILE A 102 -9.58 -3.61 6.72
C ILE A 102 -10.51 -4.81 6.40
N VAL A 103 -10.05 -5.74 5.56
CA VAL A 103 -10.80 -6.94 5.17
C VAL A 103 -10.58 -8.05 6.19
N ALA A 104 -11.60 -8.30 7.02
CA ALA A 104 -11.54 -9.31 8.08
C ALA A 104 -11.20 -10.72 7.58
N ASP A 105 -11.75 -11.15 6.44
CA ASP A 105 -11.49 -12.45 5.85
C ASP A 105 -9.98 -12.70 5.59
N LEU A 106 -9.23 -11.68 5.14
CA LEU A 106 -7.79 -11.77 4.91
C LEU A 106 -7.02 -11.90 6.23
N VAL A 107 -7.39 -11.09 7.20
CA VAL A 107 -6.77 -11.10 8.54
C VAL A 107 -6.98 -12.45 9.21
N GLU A 108 -8.19 -13.01 9.16
CA GLU A 108 -8.51 -14.30 9.76
C GLU A 108 -7.72 -15.45 9.13
N LEU A 109 -7.57 -15.46 7.80
CA LEU A 109 -6.77 -16.45 7.08
C LEU A 109 -5.29 -16.36 7.48
N ASN A 110 -4.72 -15.16 7.54
CA ASN A 110 -3.34 -14.96 7.95
C ASN A 110 -3.12 -15.33 9.43
N ALA A 111 -4.00 -14.90 10.32
CA ALA A 111 -3.97 -15.25 11.74
C ALA A 111 -4.02 -16.77 11.96
N ALA A 112 -4.82 -17.49 11.17
CA ALA A 112 -4.86 -18.94 11.22
C ALA A 112 -3.57 -19.58 10.69
N ARG A 113 -3.01 -19.08 9.58
CA ARG A 113 -1.78 -19.59 8.96
C ARG A 113 -0.54 -19.42 9.83
N PHE A 114 -0.47 -18.35 10.62
CA PHE A 114 0.69 -17.99 11.45
C PHE A 114 0.41 -18.03 12.96
N ARG A 115 -0.60 -18.80 13.39
CA ARG A 115 -1.07 -18.86 14.80
C ARG A 115 0.04 -19.15 15.82
N ASP A 116 1.00 -19.98 15.46
CA ASP A 116 2.07 -20.44 16.36
C ASP A 116 3.37 -19.61 16.19
N ASP A 117 3.35 -18.55 15.38
CA ASP A 117 4.49 -17.66 15.18
C ASP A 117 4.54 -16.59 16.30
N PRO A 118 5.61 -16.53 17.11
CA PRO A 118 5.68 -15.59 18.24
C PRO A 118 6.01 -14.15 17.81
N VAL A 119 6.44 -13.93 16.56
CA VAL A 119 6.83 -12.61 16.04
C VAL A 119 5.68 -11.94 15.32
N ARG A 120 4.84 -12.74 14.64
CA ARG A 120 3.80 -12.24 13.73
C ARG A 120 2.42 -12.28 14.38
N GLU A 121 1.73 -11.15 14.33
CA GLU A 121 0.31 -11.05 14.67
C GLU A 121 -0.48 -10.36 13.57
N PHE A 122 -1.78 -10.66 13.50
CA PHE A 122 -2.67 -10.11 12.48
C PHE A 122 -3.89 -9.43 13.10
N ARG A 123 -4.28 -8.26 12.60
CA ARG A 123 -5.36 -7.42 13.17
C ARG A 123 -6.24 -6.82 12.08
N VAL A 124 -7.54 -6.72 12.35
CA VAL A 124 -8.44 -5.93 11.49
C VAL A 124 -8.28 -4.47 11.90
N LEU A 125 -7.82 -3.62 10.99
CA LEU A 125 -7.64 -2.18 11.23
C LEU A 125 -7.96 -1.37 9.96
N ASP A 126 -8.68 -0.27 10.14
CA ASP A 126 -8.85 0.78 9.13
C ASP A 126 -7.75 1.85 9.26
N LEU A 127 -6.89 1.94 8.24
CA LEU A 127 -5.82 2.94 8.15
C LEU A 127 -6.34 4.37 8.33
N THR A 128 -7.57 4.67 7.91
CA THR A 128 -8.14 6.02 7.87
C THR A 128 -8.76 6.46 9.20
N GLY A 129 -9.05 5.53 10.12
CA GLY A 129 -9.87 5.82 11.30
C GLY A 129 -9.40 5.20 12.62
N ASP A 130 -8.88 3.97 12.59
CA ASP A 130 -8.61 3.22 13.82
C ASP A 130 -7.29 3.65 14.50
N PRO A 131 -7.18 3.58 15.83
CA PRO A 131 -5.90 3.75 16.51
C PRO A 131 -4.86 2.73 16.03
N LEU A 132 -3.78 3.22 15.42
CA LEU A 132 -2.72 2.37 14.90
C LEU A 132 -1.66 2.06 15.98
N PRO A 133 -1.15 0.82 16.07
CA PRO A 133 -0.02 0.51 16.93
C PRO A 133 1.24 1.26 16.45
N SER A 134 2.04 1.74 17.40
CA SER A 134 3.36 2.30 17.09
C SER A 134 4.33 1.21 16.65
N ALA A 135 5.13 1.51 15.63
CA ALA A 135 6.21 0.68 15.13
C ALA A 135 7.37 1.55 14.62
N ASP A 136 8.55 0.96 14.43
CA ASP A 136 9.68 1.66 13.80
C ASP A 136 9.33 2.03 12.35
N LEU A 137 8.61 1.16 11.65
CA LEU A 137 8.21 1.36 10.26
C LEU A 137 6.78 0.90 10.00
N VAL A 138 6.04 1.72 9.27
CA VAL A 138 4.78 1.33 8.62
C VAL A 138 5.05 1.04 7.15
N LEU A 139 4.83 -0.19 6.72
CA LEU A 139 4.76 -0.56 5.31
C LEU A 139 3.30 -0.36 4.85
N CYS A 140 3.11 0.51 3.87
CA CYS A 140 1.81 0.83 3.29
C CYS A 140 1.89 0.70 1.77
N ARG A 141 2.13 -0.52 1.30
CA ARG A 141 2.27 -0.82 -0.13
C ARG A 141 0.89 -0.95 -0.79
N ASP A 142 0.76 -0.35 -1.97
CA ASP A 142 -0.41 -0.44 -2.85
C ASP A 142 -1.76 -0.16 -2.16
N CYS A 143 -1.77 0.78 -1.21
CA CYS A 143 -2.97 1.21 -0.50
C CYS A 143 -3.45 2.59 -0.92
N LEU A 144 -2.57 3.59 -0.75
CA LEU A 144 -2.90 4.98 -1.07
C LEU A 144 -3.26 5.16 -2.55
N VAL A 145 -2.82 4.24 -3.42
CA VAL A 145 -3.20 4.13 -4.83
C VAL A 145 -4.71 3.92 -5.05
N HIS A 146 -5.44 3.46 -4.04
CA HIS A 146 -6.88 3.13 -4.06
C HIS A 146 -7.77 4.07 -3.24
N LEU A 147 -7.20 5.10 -2.61
CA LEU A 147 -7.93 6.02 -1.74
C LEU A 147 -8.22 7.35 -2.45
N SER A 148 -9.32 8.00 -2.13
CA SER A 148 -9.51 9.42 -2.46
C SER A 148 -8.49 10.28 -1.72
N PHE A 149 -8.26 11.52 -2.17
CA PHE A 149 -7.40 12.47 -1.47
C PHE A 149 -7.88 12.73 -0.05
N ALA A 150 -9.19 12.81 0.17
CA ALA A 150 -9.76 12.95 1.50
C ALA A 150 -9.42 11.75 2.42
N ASP A 151 -9.48 10.53 1.89
CA ASP A 151 -9.08 9.33 2.66
C ASP A 151 -7.57 9.24 2.88
N ILE A 152 -6.76 9.71 1.92
CA ILE A 152 -5.30 9.81 2.13
C ILE A 152 -5.00 10.81 3.25
N GLU A 153 -5.65 11.98 3.26
CA GLU A 153 -5.45 12.97 4.32
C GLU A 153 -5.79 12.36 5.70
N ARG A 154 -6.89 11.61 5.79
CA ARG A 154 -7.26 10.84 7.00
C ARG A 154 -6.18 9.83 7.38
N ALA A 155 -5.71 9.02 6.41
CA ALA A 155 -4.66 8.03 6.61
C ALA A 155 -3.34 8.65 7.10
N LEU A 156 -2.88 9.74 6.47
CA LEU A 156 -1.65 10.43 6.85
C LEU A 156 -1.74 11.02 8.26
N ARG A 157 -2.88 11.64 8.60
CA ARG A 157 -3.15 12.11 9.97
C ARG A 157 -3.08 10.96 10.97
N ASN A 158 -3.63 9.81 10.63
CA ASN A 158 -3.64 8.65 11.52
C ASN A 158 -2.24 8.03 11.68
N LEU A 159 -1.46 7.95 10.60
CA LEU A 159 -0.05 7.55 10.62
C LEU A 159 0.78 8.46 11.55
N ARG A 160 0.60 9.78 11.48
CA ARG A 160 1.24 10.73 12.41
C ARG A 160 0.84 10.49 13.86
N ARG A 161 -0.46 10.22 14.11
CA ARG A 161 -0.99 9.94 15.46
C ARG A 161 -0.49 8.63 16.06
N SER A 162 -0.10 7.65 15.23
CA SER A 162 0.40 6.35 15.68
C SER A 162 1.70 6.43 16.48
N GLY A 163 2.48 7.50 16.30
CA GLY A 163 3.83 7.62 16.85
C GLY A 163 4.86 6.72 16.18
N SER A 164 4.54 6.12 15.03
CA SER A 164 5.50 5.35 14.23
C SER A 164 6.53 6.28 13.59
N ARG A 165 7.75 5.78 13.36
CA ARG A 165 8.86 6.62 12.90
C ARG A 165 8.89 6.77 11.38
N TYR A 166 8.89 5.66 10.65
CA TYR A 166 9.03 5.66 9.19
C TYR A 166 7.76 5.20 8.48
N LEU A 167 7.54 5.75 7.28
CA LEU A 167 6.56 5.27 6.31
C LEU A 167 7.30 4.79 5.06
N LEU A 168 7.07 3.53 4.67
CA LEU A 168 7.49 2.97 3.40
C LEU A 168 6.23 2.70 2.56
N THR A 169 6.02 3.46 1.49
CA THR A 169 4.75 3.39 0.72
C THR A 169 4.97 3.56 -0.79
N THR A 170 4.00 3.11 -1.58
CA THR A 170 4.04 3.15 -3.05
C THR A 170 4.06 4.59 -3.57
N THR A 171 4.96 4.87 -4.51
CA THR A 171 4.98 6.10 -5.30
C THR A 171 5.47 5.86 -6.73
N PHE A 172 5.08 6.73 -7.66
CA PHE A 172 5.42 6.71 -9.08
C PHE A 172 6.26 7.95 -9.39
N THR A 173 7.57 7.77 -9.44
CA THR A 173 8.55 8.88 -9.37
C THR A 173 8.53 9.78 -10.61
N GLU A 174 8.05 9.28 -11.75
CA GLU A 174 8.00 10.01 -13.02
C GLU A 174 6.63 10.66 -13.26
N LEU A 175 5.62 10.38 -12.41
CA LEU A 175 4.29 10.96 -12.57
C LEU A 175 4.33 12.49 -12.32
N GLY A 176 3.86 13.25 -13.30
CA GLY A 176 3.98 14.71 -13.33
C GLY A 176 2.93 15.48 -12.51
N ALA A 177 1.75 14.88 -12.30
CA ALA A 177 0.64 15.45 -11.54
C ALA A 177 -0.25 14.35 -10.96
N ASN A 178 -0.79 14.57 -9.77
CA ASN A 178 -1.75 13.66 -9.16
C ASN A 178 -3.19 14.06 -9.52
N THR A 179 -4.06 13.06 -9.65
CA THR A 179 -5.50 13.26 -9.82
C THR A 179 -6.25 12.51 -8.73
N ASP A 180 -7.34 13.09 -8.25
CA ASP A 180 -8.19 12.45 -7.26
C ASP A 180 -9.06 11.34 -7.89
N ILE A 181 -9.54 10.42 -7.06
CA ILE A 181 -10.49 9.36 -7.40
C ILE A 181 -11.52 9.17 -6.30
N ALA A 182 -12.60 8.46 -6.61
CA ALA A 182 -13.40 7.82 -5.57
C ALA A 182 -12.63 6.63 -4.96
N THR A 183 -12.69 6.49 -3.63
CA THR A 183 -12.06 5.38 -2.92
C THR A 183 -12.57 4.04 -3.45
N GLY A 184 -11.66 3.09 -3.65
CA GLY A 184 -11.89 1.78 -4.27
C GLY A 184 -11.46 1.68 -5.73
N ASP A 185 -11.36 2.80 -6.47
CA ASP A 185 -10.74 2.82 -7.80
C ASP A 185 -9.20 2.71 -7.67
N TRP A 186 -8.45 2.97 -8.73
CA TRP A 186 -6.99 2.94 -8.72
C TRP A 186 -6.39 4.05 -9.59
N ARG A 187 -5.26 4.62 -9.14
CA ARG A 187 -4.42 5.54 -9.91
C ARG A 187 -2.98 5.60 -9.37
N PRO A 188 -1.97 5.90 -10.22
CA PRO A 188 -0.63 6.19 -9.73
C PRO A 188 -0.59 7.48 -8.91
N LEU A 189 0.34 7.57 -7.96
CA LEU A 189 0.62 8.77 -7.16
C LEU A 189 2.10 9.10 -7.10
N ASN A 190 2.44 10.37 -7.27
CA ASN A 190 3.72 10.93 -6.88
C ASN A 190 3.58 11.70 -5.57
N LEU A 191 4.07 11.12 -4.47
CA LEU A 191 3.89 11.72 -3.14
C LEU A 191 4.73 13.00 -2.95
N CYS A 192 5.77 13.19 -3.76
CA CYS A 192 6.57 14.42 -3.77
C CYS A 192 5.91 15.57 -4.58
N ARG A 193 4.72 15.35 -5.15
CA ARG A 193 3.97 16.34 -5.92
C ARG A 193 2.69 16.72 -5.18
N GLU A 194 2.16 17.88 -5.56
CA GLU A 194 0.84 18.33 -5.10
C GLU A 194 -0.24 17.27 -5.36
N PRO A 195 -1.21 17.09 -4.45
CA PRO A 195 -1.43 17.89 -3.24
C PRO A 195 -0.64 17.41 -2.00
N PHE A 196 0.19 16.36 -2.12
CA PHE A 196 0.84 15.74 -0.95
C PHE A 196 2.14 16.43 -0.55
N GLY A 197 2.95 16.81 -1.55
CA GLY A 197 4.14 17.65 -1.34
C GLY A 197 5.18 17.08 -0.35
N PHE A 198 5.33 15.76 -0.28
CA PHE A 198 6.31 15.12 0.59
C PHE A 198 7.73 15.58 0.24
N PRO A 199 8.66 15.64 1.21
CA PRO A 199 10.06 15.90 0.91
C PRO A 199 10.67 14.76 0.09
N GLU A 200 11.89 14.96 -0.39
CA GLU A 200 12.66 13.88 -1.02
C GLU A 200 12.76 12.66 -0.08
N PRO A 201 12.50 11.43 -0.59
CA PRO A 201 12.55 10.23 0.23
C PRO A 201 13.98 9.94 0.72
N LEU A 202 14.09 9.36 1.92
CA LEU A 202 15.35 8.89 2.51
C LEU A 202 15.97 7.73 1.72
N ALA A 203 15.11 6.95 1.06
CA ALA A 203 15.48 5.84 0.19
C ALA A 203 14.32 5.52 -0.77
N VAL A 204 14.67 4.96 -1.94
CA VAL A 204 13.72 4.49 -2.95
C VAL A 204 14.07 3.07 -3.37
N LEU A 205 13.09 2.17 -3.31
CA LEU A 205 13.15 0.82 -3.86
C LEU A 205 12.26 0.75 -5.11
N VAL A 206 12.87 0.82 -6.29
CA VAL A 206 12.16 0.60 -7.56
C VAL A 206 11.71 -0.86 -7.65
N GLU A 207 10.43 -1.12 -7.92
CA GLU A 207 9.88 -2.48 -7.98
C GLU A 207 10.26 -3.19 -9.29
N GLY A 208 10.49 -2.44 -10.37
CA GLY A 208 10.69 -2.99 -11.70
C GLY A 208 9.40 -3.54 -12.29
N CYS A 209 8.27 -2.87 -12.01
CA CYS A 209 6.94 -3.29 -12.41
C CYS A 209 6.85 -3.53 -13.93
N THR A 210 6.43 -4.75 -14.31
CA THR A 210 6.30 -5.18 -15.71
C THR A 210 4.86 -5.15 -16.22
N GLU A 211 3.91 -4.78 -15.36
CA GLU A 211 2.48 -4.69 -15.69
C GLU A 211 2.23 -3.70 -16.85
N GLU A 212 1.19 -3.98 -17.65
CA GLU A 212 0.77 -3.16 -18.79
C GLU A 212 1.94 -2.80 -19.74
N ASN A 213 2.80 -3.79 -20.04
CA ASN A 213 4.02 -3.66 -20.86
C ASN A 213 5.06 -2.67 -20.27
N GLY A 214 5.17 -2.61 -18.94
CA GLY A 214 6.14 -1.76 -18.25
C GLY A 214 5.74 -0.29 -18.17
N ALA A 215 4.46 0.05 -18.41
CA ALA A 215 3.97 1.42 -18.33
C ALA A 215 4.07 2.04 -16.92
N TYR A 216 4.35 1.21 -15.91
CA TYR A 216 4.50 1.58 -14.51
C TYR A 216 5.89 1.25 -13.95
N ALA A 217 6.92 1.19 -14.80
CA ALA A 217 8.28 0.85 -14.39
C ALA A 217 8.87 1.79 -13.31
N ASP A 218 8.33 3.01 -13.18
CA ASP A 218 8.68 3.98 -12.14
C ASP A 218 8.05 3.72 -10.77
N LYS A 219 7.16 2.71 -10.66
CA LYS A 219 6.55 2.27 -9.41
C LYS A 219 7.64 1.84 -8.43
N SER A 220 7.61 2.45 -7.26
CA SER A 220 8.63 2.30 -6.24
C SER A 220 8.02 2.33 -4.84
N LEU A 221 8.72 1.78 -3.86
CA LEU A 221 8.51 2.12 -2.45
C LEU A 221 9.45 3.27 -2.07
N GLY A 222 8.88 4.39 -1.65
CA GLY A 222 9.63 5.50 -1.05
C GLY A 222 9.60 5.44 0.48
N LEU A 223 10.73 5.75 1.12
CA LEU A 223 10.87 5.80 2.57
C LEU A 223 10.90 7.26 3.06
N TRP A 224 10.06 7.59 4.02
CA TRP A 224 10.02 8.91 4.66
C TRP A 224 9.98 8.79 6.19
N GLU A 225 10.49 9.80 6.89
CA GLU A 225 10.12 10.01 8.30
C GLU A 225 8.69 10.55 8.35
N ILE A 226 7.82 9.91 9.13
CA ILE A 226 6.42 10.34 9.25
C ILE A 226 6.31 11.78 9.77
N ALA A 227 7.21 12.17 10.68
CA ALA A 227 7.27 13.53 11.23
C ALA A 227 7.63 14.61 10.19
N ALA A 228 8.22 14.25 9.06
CA ALA A 228 8.60 15.19 8.00
C ALA A 228 7.51 15.34 6.91
N ILE A 229 6.45 14.52 6.96
CA ILE A 229 5.34 14.59 6.01
C ILE A 229 4.48 15.79 6.38
N VAL A 230 4.37 16.77 5.48
CA VAL A 230 3.59 18.02 5.67
C VAL A 230 2.09 17.76 5.74
N ASP A 231 1.38 18.60 6.49
CA ASP A 231 -0.10 18.58 6.58
C ASP A 231 -0.75 19.11 5.31
#